data_AF-W8EX50-F1
#
_entry.id   AF-W8EX50-F1
#
_cell.length_a   1.000
_cell.length_b   1.000
_cell.length_c   1.000
_cell.angle_alpha   90.00
_cell.angle_beta   90.00
_cell.angle_gamma   90.00
#
_symmetry.space_group_name_H-M   'P 1'
#
loop_
_entity.id
_entity.type
_entity.pdbx_description
1 polymer ?
#
loop_
_entity_poly.entity_id
_entity_poly.type
_entity_poly.pdbx_seq_one_letter_code
_entity_poly.pdbx_strand_id
1 'polypeptide(L)'
;MTLPVHGAAQPIAAEVVAVDVLPDRNYSWPQIRTDTALTFRPADSLRTAQARRFWLRLTMRNPSRYTAATRLTVLPNLANTLFYFDEDARAWQVRPMSVTLVNWWPLRLRGGATTTCYVRLDLPAGAALPRTIGLRVLLEPAEAVQATDRLHSAVWAASLAVLLLLLLASLHAYGRWRDRATWYYLWAQVGAALYITALQGWLRELLPAPLFSMLVRPNGVGYAYTLNNVAMHLSVVLLLVGIGQMTRAYFSTPRRLPRLDAALRYALGGYCAFTVVVVLVNCGGFYLEYYSLPFHNLLALGVVGLLLAIALVATRRRLPSARIYLLANALPLLVILLVAVYNVVFSFDSDTDNLLLLPNLAVVAHALCFAAALSIRLQQLQRTLLITEREAQSLALDIQQKELRNREIVLKNSHIQTALLEMRRRQQARDEQAHQLHADHQQQQATNQELQEQLEANQRELASTSLYVQQKNALLAELKQQIRELNAQSPATQSELSGIKSILQTNLYLDEDWGRFKLHFEQVHPRFFEDLQVRYPALTKHEQRLYCYFHINLSTKEIAALLNIDPASVRRAKTRLYKKMAAANHGQEPLATEAPEPPAGE
;
A
#
# COMPACT_ATOMS: atom_id res chain seq x y z
N MET A 1 -29.12 -39.73 44.52
CA MET A 1 -28.24 -40.09 45.65
C MET A 1 -27.66 -38.81 46.22
N THR A 2 -28.21 -38.34 47.33
CA THR A 2 -27.75 -37.17 48.08
C THR A 2 -26.57 -37.58 48.96
N LEU A 3 -25.38 -37.03 48.71
CA LEU A 3 -24.26 -37.16 49.63
C LEU A 3 -24.49 -36.24 50.85
N PRO A 4 -24.43 -36.76 52.08
CA PRO A 4 -24.55 -35.95 53.28
C PRO A 4 -23.19 -35.31 53.59
N VAL A 5 -23.16 -33.98 53.70
CA VAL A 5 -22.02 -33.30 54.35
C VAL A 5 -22.23 -33.47 55.85
N HIS A 6 -21.40 -34.29 56.48
CA HIS A 6 -21.31 -34.43 57.94
C HIS A 6 -20.54 -33.25 58.54
N GLY A 7 -21.01 -32.76 59.70
CA GLY A 7 -20.15 -32.00 60.63
C GLY A 7 -20.61 -30.62 61.09
N ALA A 8 -21.91 -30.35 61.26
CA ALA A 8 -22.39 -29.29 62.15
C ALA A 8 -23.81 -29.66 62.61
N ALA A 9 -24.11 -29.49 63.90
CA ALA A 9 -25.44 -29.72 64.45
C ALA A 9 -26.46 -28.94 63.61
N GLN A 10 -27.34 -29.63 62.89
CA GLN A 10 -28.45 -28.96 62.21
C GLN A 10 -29.30 -28.29 63.31
N PRO A 11 -29.48 -26.96 63.30
CA PRO A 11 -30.43 -26.35 64.22
C PRO A 11 -31.79 -26.97 63.92
N ILE A 12 -32.47 -27.48 64.94
CA ILE A 12 -33.81 -28.07 64.80
C ILE A 12 -34.67 -27.04 64.07
N ALA A 13 -35.03 -27.35 62.82
CA ALA A 13 -35.73 -26.43 61.95
C ALA A 13 -37.13 -26.17 62.54
N ALA A 14 -37.61 -24.93 62.46
CA ALA A 14 -38.99 -24.63 62.82
C ALA A 14 -39.94 -25.47 61.95
N GLU A 15 -41.00 -25.97 62.56
CA GLU A 15 -41.95 -26.88 61.93
C GLU A 15 -43.28 -26.19 61.65
N VAL A 16 -43.89 -26.53 60.52
CA VAL A 16 -45.26 -26.13 60.20
C VAL A 16 -46.19 -27.15 60.86
N VAL A 17 -46.96 -26.71 61.84
CA VAL A 17 -47.86 -27.56 62.65
C VAL A 17 -49.19 -27.77 61.96
N ALA A 18 -49.76 -26.70 61.38
CA ALA A 18 -51.04 -26.77 60.69
C ALA A 18 -51.13 -25.72 59.60
N VAL A 19 -51.84 -26.07 58.53
CA VAL A 19 -52.20 -25.18 57.43
C VAL A 19 -53.69 -25.30 57.20
N ASP A 20 -54.42 -24.26 57.62
CA ASP A 20 -55.86 -24.20 57.42
C ASP A 20 -56.23 -23.20 56.33
N VAL A 21 -57.27 -23.49 55.57
CA VAL A 21 -57.72 -22.72 54.42
C VAL A 21 -59.14 -22.22 54.62
N LEU A 22 -59.38 -20.98 54.19
CA LEU A 22 -60.69 -20.34 54.09
C LEU A 22 -60.84 -19.73 52.69
N PRO A 23 -61.80 -20.19 51.86
CA PRO A 23 -62.14 -19.53 50.60
C PRO A 23 -62.64 -18.11 50.87
N ASP A 24 -62.01 -17.12 50.24
CA ASP A 24 -62.30 -15.72 50.49
C ASP A 24 -63.61 -15.29 49.83
N ARG A 25 -64.42 -14.53 50.57
CA ARG A 25 -65.67 -13.91 50.09
C ARG A 25 -65.60 -12.38 50.20
N ASN A 26 -64.41 -11.83 49.91
CA ASN A 26 -64.03 -10.43 50.12
C ASN A 26 -63.98 -10.04 51.60
N TYR A 27 -63.41 -10.90 52.44
CA TYR A 27 -63.24 -10.60 53.86
C TYR A 27 -62.17 -9.53 54.06
N SER A 28 -62.42 -8.59 54.97
CA SER A 28 -61.44 -7.61 55.41
C SER A 28 -60.45 -8.23 56.43
N TRP A 29 -59.25 -7.67 56.53
CA TRP A 29 -58.25 -8.12 57.50
C TRP A 29 -58.76 -8.13 58.95
N PRO A 30 -59.49 -7.11 59.45
CA PRO A 30 -60.07 -7.14 60.79
C PRO A 30 -61.01 -8.33 61.00
N GLN A 31 -61.88 -8.64 60.03
CA GLN A 31 -62.80 -9.78 60.11
C GLN A 31 -62.03 -11.10 60.22
N ILE A 32 -61.02 -11.32 59.38
CA ILE A 32 -60.19 -12.54 59.42
C ILE A 32 -59.55 -12.76 60.79
N ARG A 33 -59.19 -11.68 61.50
CA ARG A 33 -58.52 -11.75 62.79
C ARG A 33 -59.47 -11.95 63.97
N THR A 34 -60.64 -11.31 63.96
CA THR A 34 -61.51 -11.22 65.15
C THR A 34 -62.81 -12.01 65.04
N ASP A 35 -63.27 -12.31 63.83
CA ASP A 35 -64.53 -13.02 63.62
C ASP A 35 -64.37 -14.52 63.85
N THR A 36 -64.90 -15.02 64.96
CA THR A 36 -64.85 -16.44 65.34
C THR A 36 -65.82 -17.30 64.54
N ALA A 37 -66.75 -16.72 63.78
CA ALA A 37 -67.65 -17.46 62.92
C ALA A 37 -66.95 -17.99 61.65
N LEU A 38 -65.81 -17.39 61.27
CA LEU A 38 -65.03 -17.82 60.11
C LEU A 38 -64.32 -19.14 60.37
N THR A 39 -64.78 -20.22 59.71
CA THR A 39 -64.24 -21.56 59.92
C THR A 39 -63.11 -21.86 58.94
N PHE A 40 -61.88 -21.80 59.41
CA PHE A 40 -60.70 -22.31 58.71
C PHE A 40 -60.66 -23.84 58.79
N ARG A 41 -60.42 -24.52 57.66
CA ARG A 41 -60.38 -25.99 57.59
C ARG A 41 -58.99 -26.48 57.18
N PRO A 42 -58.44 -27.55 57.79
CA PRO A 42 -57.19 -28.15 57.34
C PRO A 42 -57.30 -28.56 55.87
N ALA A 43 -56.29 -28.20 55.07
CA ALA A 43 -56.25 -28.57 53.66
C ALA A 43 -54.84 -28.61 53.10
N ASP A 44 -54.55 -29.67 52.34
CA ASP A 44 -53.28 -29.86 51.63
C ASP A 44 -53.35 -29.38 50.17
N SER A 45 -54.52 -28.90 49.73
CA SER A 45 -54.72 -28.38 48.38
C SER A 45 -55.87 -27.37 48.29
N LEU A 46 -55.80 -26.50 47.29
CA LEU A 46 -56.79 -25.49 46.95
C LEU A 46 -57.62 -25.96 45.75
N ARG A 47 -58.94 -25.81 45.85
CA ARG A 47 -59.86 -26.12 44.74
C ARG A 47 -60.23 -24.82 44.03
N THR A 48 -59.80 -24.68 42.79
CA THR A 48 -59.96 -23.43 42.02
C THR A 48 -61.42 -23.09 41.67
N ALA A 49 -62.33 -24.05 41.79
CA ALA A 49 -63.77 -23.85 41.65
C ALA A 49 -64.44 -23.19 42.87
N GLN A 50 -63.81 -23.23 44.06
CA GLN A 50 -64.44 -22.72 45.30
C GLN A 50 -64.31 -21.21 45.44
N ALA A 51 -63.15 -20.66 45.10
CA ALA A 51 -62.87 -19.24 45.14
C ALA A 51 -61.65 -18.94 44.26
N ARG A 52 -61.46 -17.65 43.93
CA ARG A 52 -60.22 -17.15 43.32
C ARG A 52 -59.24 -16.56 44.31
N ARG A 53 -59.68 -16.32 45.53
CA ARG A 53 -58.86 -15.83 46.63
C ARG A 53 -59.02 -16.76 47.81
N PHE A 54 -57.93 -16.99 48.55
CA PHE A 54 -57.93 -17.87 49.71
C PHE A 54 -57.17 -17.20 50.85
N TRP A 55 -57.66 -17.41 52.06
CA TRP A 55 -56.93 -17.11 53.27
C TRP A 55 -56.35 -18.40 53.83
N LEU A 56 -55.05 -18.37 54.12
CA LEU A 56 -54.36 -19.42 54.85
C LEU A 56 -54.12 -18.95 56.27
N ARG A 57 -54.33 -19.84 57.24
CA ARG A 57 -53.86 -19.71 58.61
C ARG A 57 -52.74 -20.71 58.82
N LEU A 58 -51.53 -20.19 59.03
CA LEU A 58 -50.30 -20.95 59.21
C LEU A 58 -49.94 -20.98 60.68
N THR A 59 -49.91 -22.18 61.26
CA THR A 59 -49.49 -22.40 62.65
C THR A 59 -48.10 -23.01 62.62
N MET A 60 -47.11 -22.29 63.14
CA MET A 60 -45.69 -22.68 63.08
C MET A 60 -45.13 -22.79 64.49
N ARG A 61 -44.33 -23.82 64.76
CA ARG A 61 -43.70 -24.02 66.07
C ARG A 61 -42.19 -23.99 65.91
N ASN A 62 -41.54 -23.22 66.77
CA ASN A 62 -40.10 -23.29 66.93
C ASN A 62 -39.80 -24.15 68.19
N PRO A 63 -39.36 -25.41 68.03
CA PRO A 63 -39.07 -26.29 69.16
C PRO A 63 -37.76 -25.91 69.89
N SER A 64 -36.91 -25.08 69.28
CA SER A 64 -35.69 -24.58 69.91
C SER A 64 -36.02 -23.65 71.07
N ARG A 65 -35.15 -23.60 72.09
CA ARG A 65 -35.26 -22.62 73.18
C ARG A 65 -34.90 -21.21 72.76
N TYR A 66 -34.24 -21.06 71.61
CA TYR A 66 -33.79 -19.77 71.08
C TYR A 66 -34.70 -19.29 69.96
N THR A 67 -34.81 -17.97 69.81
CA THR A 67 -35.49 -17.36 68.66
C THR A 67 -34.76 -17.76 67.37
N ALA A 68 -35.51 -18.27 66.39
CA ALA A 68 -34.99 -18.66 65.09
C ALA A 68 -35.48 -17.67 64.02
N ALA A 69 -34.56 -17.22 63.17
CA ALA A 69 -34.91 -16.50 61.95
C ALA A 69 -35.10 -17.51 60.82
N THR A 70 -36.26 -17.47 60.16
CA THR A 70 -36.61 -18.44 59.11
C THR A 70 -37.15 -17.75 57.87
N ARG A 71 -36.81 -18.27 56.69
CA ARG A 71 -37.48 -17.91 55.44
C ARG A 71 -38.76 -18.73 55.35
N LEU A 72 -39.89 -18.03 55.25
CA LEU A 72 -41.18 -18.63 54.98
C LEU A 72 -41.42 -18.67 53.47
N THR A 73 -41.58 -19.86 52.90
CA THR A 73 -41.97 -20.05 51.51
C THR A 73 -43.34 -20.74 51.47
N VAL A 74 -44.30 -20.12 50.79
CA VAL A 74 -45.67 -20.65 50.66
C VAL A 74 -45.94 -20.95 49.18
N LEU A 75 -46.22 -22.22 48.89
CA LEU A 75 -46.72 -22.67 47.60
C LEU A 75 -48.25 -22.84 47.68
N PRO A 76 -49.02 -22.28 46.73
CA PRO A 76 -48.53 -21.71 45.49
C PRO A 76 -47.89 -20.32 45.62
N ASN A 77 -46.76 -20.11 44.95
CA ASN A 77 -45.96 -18.87 44.98
C ASN A 77 -46.54 -17.81 44.00
N LEU A 78 -47.75 -17.32 44.30
CA LEU A 78 -48.47 -16.33 43.48
C LEU A 78 -48.20 -14.90 43.97
N ALA A 79 -49.08 -13.94 43.68
CA ALA A 79 -49.05 -12.61 44.29
C ALA A 79 -49.64 -12.67 45.71
N ASN A 80 -48.97 -13.42 46.59
CA ASN A 80 -49.42 -13.67 47.94
C ASN A 80 -49.20 -12.43 48.83
N THR A 81 -49.97 -12.32 49.91
CA THR A 81 -49.78 -11.28 50.93
C THR A 81 -49.68 -11.93 52.30
N LEU A 82 -48.54 -11.77 52.95
CA LEU A 82 -48.28 -12.24 54.32
C LEU A 82 -48.73 -11.20 55.34
N PHE A 83 -49.46 -11.66 56.33
CA PHE A 83 -49.84 -10.94 57.52
C PHE A 83 -49.19 -11.65 58.70
N TYR A 84 -48.26 -10.98 59.36
CA TYR A 84 -47.56 -11.52 60.51
C TYR A 84 -47.55 -10.49 61.65
N PHE A 85 -47.51 -10.98 62.88
CA PHE A 85 -47.38 -10.12 64.04
C PHE A 85 -45.90 -9.85 64.29
N ASP A 86 -45.52 -8.58 64.17
CA ASP A 86 -44.16 -8.14 64.48
C ASP A 86 -44.08 -7.83 65.98
N GLU A 87 -43.32 -8.66 66.69
CA GLU A 87 -43.19 -8.57 68.15
C GLU A 87 -42.43 -7.32 68.59
N ASP A 88 -41.49 -6.83 67.79
CA ASP A 88 -40.69 -5.65 68.12
C ASP A 88 -41.55 -4.39 67.97
N ALA A 89 -42.34 -4.32 66.90
CA ALA A 89 -43.29 -3.23 66.67
C ALA A 89 -44.61 -3.40 67.45
N ARG A 90 -44.85 -4.56 68.07
CA ARG A 90 -46.10 -4.99 68.71
C ARG A 90 -47.35 -4.75 67.83
N ALA A 91 -47.18 -4.92 66.52
CA ALA A 91 -48.21 -4.60 65.55
C ALA A 91 -48.24 -5.64 64.42
N TRP A 92 -49.43 -5.83 63.83
CA TRP A 92 -49.56 -6.62 62.61
C TRP A 92 -48.94 -5.88 61.43
N GLN A 93 -48.07 -6.57 60.72
CA GLN A 93 -47.40 -6.09 59.52
C GLN A 93 -47.92 -6.87 58.31
N VAL A 94 -48.00 -6.17 57.17
CA VAL A 94 -48.46 -6.72 55.90
C VAL A 94 -47.31 -6.66 54.91
N ARG A 95 -47.02 -7.78 54.25
CA ARG A 95 -45.93 -7.86 53.27
C ARG A 95 -46.34 -8.63 52.03
N PRO A 96 -46.02 -8.13 50.83
CA PRO A 96 -46.20 -8.91 49.61
C PRO A 96 -45.18 -10.07 49.58
N MET A 97 -45.62 -11.22 49.10
CA MET A 97 -44.81 -12.39 48.80
C MET A 97 -45.12 -12.82 47.37
N SER A 98 -44.12 -12.89 46.49
CA SER A 98 -44.37 -13.32 45.12
C SER A 98 -43.19 -13.96 44.43
N VAL A 99 -43.46 -14.82 43.44
CA VAL A 99 -42.44 -15.39 42.56
C VAL A 99 -41.70 -14.34 41.73
N THR A 100 -42.31 -13.16 41.54
CA THR A 100 -41.67 -12.03 40.86
C THR A 100 -40.76 -11.21 41.79
N LEU A 101 -40.91 -11.35 43.11
CA LEU A 101 -40.08 -10.65 44.08
C LEU A 101 -38.83 -11.49 44.37
N VAL A 102 -37.66 -10.85 44.24
CA VAL A 102 -36.35 -11.48 44.52
C VAL A 102 -36.01 -11.37 46.01
N ASN A 103 -36.44 -10.29 46.67
CA ASN A 103 -36.17 -10.06 48.08
C ASN A 103 -37.04 -10.93 48.98
N TRP A 104 -36.40 -11.55 49.98
CA TRP A 104 -37.06 -12.24 51.07
C TRP A 104 -36.67 -11.60 52.40
N TRP A 105 -37.48 -11.84 53.44
CA TRP A 105 -37.22 -11.33 54.77
C TRP A 105 -37.32 -12.45 55.80
N PRO A 106 -36.45 -12.45 56.81
CA PRO A 106 -36.50 -13.46 57.86
C PRO A 106 -37.71 -13.22 58.76
N LEU A 107 -38.57 -14.23 58.88
CA LEU A 107 -39.60 -14.32 59.91
C LEU A 107 -38.97 -14.81 61.22
N ARG A 108 -39.09 -14.00 62.28
CA ARG A 108 -38.58 -14.34 63.61
C ARG A 108 -39.60 -15.19 64.37
N LEU A 109 -39.23 -16.41 64.70
CA LEU A 109 -40.05 -17.35 65.46
C LEU A 109 -39.47 -17.49 66.87
N ARG A 110 -40.22 -17.09 67.89
CA ARG A 110 -39.79 -17.20 69.30
C ARG A 110 -39.52 -18.64 69.70
N GLY A 111 -38.45 -18.85 70.47
CA GLY A 111 -38.11 -20.18 70.99
C GLY A 111 -39.21 -20.75 71.88
N GLY A 112 -39.54 -22.02 71.69
CA GLY A 112 -40.56 -22.76 72.43
C GLY A 112 -42.00 -22.27 72.18
N ALA A 113 -42.21 -21.30 71.30
CA ALA A 113 -43.51 -20.70 71.05
C ALA A 113 -44.15 -21.21 69.74
N THR A 114 -45.48 -21.15 69.70
CA THR A 114 -46.26 -21.34 68.48
C THR A 114 -46.67 -19.98 67.95
N THR A 115 -46.30 -19.67 66.70
CA THR A 115 -46.60 -18.41 66.02
C THR A 115 -47.65 -18.66 64.95
N THR A 116 -48.66 -17.80 64.89
CA THR A 116 -49.69 -17.86 63.85
C THR A 116 -49.50 -16.70 62.87
N CYS A 117 -49.47 -17.01 61.57
CA CYS A 117 -49.47 -16.01 60.50
C CYS A 117 -50.61 -16.30 59.53
N TYR A 118 -51.03 -15.27 58.81
CA TYR A 118 -52.06 -15.40 57.78
C TYR A 118 -51.48 -15.07 56.42
N VAL A 119 -51.88 -15.81 55.39
CA VAL A 119 -51.45 -15.54 54.02
C VAL A 119 -52.67 -15.45 53.13
N ARG A 120 -52.84 -14.32 52.46
CA ARG A 120 -53.83 -14.19 51.40
C ARG A 120 -53.19 -14.63 50.08
N LEU A 121 -53.79 -15.63 49.44
CA LEU A 121 -53.43 -16.11 48.12
C LEU A 121 -54.42 -15.56 47.10
N ASP A 122 -53.89 -14.93 46.05
CA ASP A 122 -54.68 -14.38 44.95
C ASP A 122 -54.39 -15.21 43.67
N LEU A 123 -55.38 -15.98 43.19
CA LEU A 123 -55.25 -16.75 41.95
C LEU A 123 -55.35 -15.81 40.73
N PRO A 124 -54.34 -15.76 39.84
CA PRO A 124 -54.31 -14.83 38.73
C PRO A 124 -55.44 -15.10 37.71
N ALA A 125 -56.17 -14.06 37.32
CA ALA A 125 -57.34 -14.18 36.45
C ALA A 125 -57.03 -14.66 35.02
N GLY A 126 -55.80 -14.46 34.54
CA GLY A 126 -55.35 -14.86 33.20
C GLY A 126 -54.44 -16.09 33.16
N ALA A 127 -54.17 -16.75 34.30
CA ALA A 127 -53.32 -17.94 34.31
C ALA A 127 -54.11 -19.22 34.00
N ALA A 128 -53.48 -20.16 33.31
CA ALA A 128 -53.99 -21.52 33.19
C ALA A 128 -53.88 -22.21 34.56
N LEU A 129 -55.02 -22.43 35.22
CA LEU A 129 -55.11 -23.00 36.56
C LEU A 129 -55.59 -24.47 36.50
N PRO A 130 -54.96 -25.39 37.24
CA PRO A 130 -55.45 -26.75 37.38
C PRO A 130 -56.69 -26.78 38.29
N ARG A 131 -57.45 -27.88 38.26
CA ARG A 131 -58.65 -28.05 39.12
C ARG A 131 -58.30 -28.01 40.61
N THR A 132 -57.14 -28.57 40.95
CA THR A 132 -56.60 -28.64 42.31
C THR A 132 -55.16 -28.19 42.30
N ILE A 133 -54.79 -27.33 43.24
CA ILE A 133 -53.43 -26.81 43.42
C ILE A 133 -52.92 -27.29 44.78
N GLY A 134 -51.85 -28.07 44.80
CA GLY A 134 -51.20 -28.51 46.02
C GLY A 134 -50.69 -27.34 46.84
N LEU A 135 -50.85 -27.45 48.16
CA LEU A 135 -50.40 -26.46 49.13
C LEU A 135 -49.19 -27.02 49.87
N ARG A 136 -48.08 -26.27 49.87
CA ARG A 136 -46.86 -26.64 50.61
C ARG A 136 -46.33 -25.40 51.30
N VAL A 137 -45.96 -25.53 52.56
CA VAL A 137 -45.32 -24.47 53.33
C VAL A 137 -43.97 -24.98 53.79
N LEU A 138 -42.92 -24.23 53.47
CA LEU A 138 -41.54 -24.58 53.73
C LEU A 138 -40.95 -23.52 54.65
N LEU A 139 -40.25 -23.97 55.69
CA LEU A 139 -39.49 -23.14 56.61
C LEU A 139 -38.02 -23.51 56.50
N GLU A 140 -37.22 -22.54 56.05
CA GLU A 140 -35.78 -22.72 55.88
C GLU A 140 -35.04 -21.81 56.87
N PRO A 141 -33.95 -22.26 57.50
CA PRO A 141 -33.14 -21.40 58.36
C PRO A 141 -32.61 -20.19 57.58
N ALA A 142 -32.86 -18.98 58.09
CA ALA A 142 -32.47 -17.74 57.40
C ALA A 142 -30.96 -17.66 57.15
N GLU A 143 -30.14 -18.16 58.08
CA GLU A 143 -28.68 -18.18 57.94
C GLU A 143 -28.22 -19.07 56.77
N ALA A 144 -28.85 -20.24 56.59
CA ALA A 144 -28.54 -21.15 55.50
C ALA A 144 -28.90 -20.51 54.14
N VAL A 145 -30.07 -19.88 54.05
CA VAL A 145 -30.50 -19.16 52.83
C VAL A 145 -29.55 -17.98 52.54
N GLN A 146 -29.21 -17.17 53.55
CA GLN A 146 -28.28 -16.04 53.37
C GLN A 146 -26.88 -16.50 52.95
N ALA A 147 -26.37 -17.61 53.49
CA ALA A 147 -25.08 -18.16 53.09
C ALA A 147 -25.07 -18.55 51.61
N THR A 148 -26.14 -19.21 51.16
CA THR A 148 -26.34 -19.58 49.75
C THR A 148 -26.49 -18.36 48.84
N ASP A 149 -27.30 -17.36 49.21
CA ASP A 149 -27.46 -16.12 48.45
C ASP A 149 -26.14 -15.34 48.34
N ARG A 150 -25.37 -15.25 49.43
CA ARG A 150 -24.04 -14.62 49.43
C ARG A 150 -23.10 -15.36 48.50
N LEU A 151 -23.07 -16.69 48.54
CA LEU A 151 -22.26 -17.49 47.62
C LEU A 151 -22.66 -17.25 46.16
N HIS A 152 -23.95 -17.28 45.85
CA HIS A 152 -24.47 -17.03 44.49
C HIS A 152 -24.11 -15.63 43.99
N SER A 153 -24.29 -14.60 44.83
CA SER A 153 -23.91 -13.23 44.49
C SER A 153 -22.39 -13.06 44.29
N ALA A 154 -21.57 -13.70 45.12
CA ALA A 154 -20.12 -13.66 45.00
C ALA A 154 -19.61 -14.36 43.73
N VAL A 155 -20.13 -15.56 43.42
CA VAL A 155 -19.80 -16.30 42.18
C VAL A 155 -20.23 -15.51 40.95
N TRP A 156 -21.41 -14.90 40.98
CA TRP A 156 -21.88 -14.03 39.90
C TRP A 156 -20.96 -12.81 39.71
N ALA A 157 -20.63 -12.09 40.79
CA ALA A 157 -19.79 -10.90 40.73
C ALA A 157 -18.39 -11.23 40.19
N ALA A 158 -17.79 -12.33 40.66
CA ALA A 158 -16.51 -12.80 40.17
C ALA A 158 -16.57 -13.18 38.67
N SER A 159 -17.61 -13.91 38.26
CA SER A 159 -17.80 -14.31 36.85
C SER A 159 -18.01 -13.10 35.94
N LEU A 160 -18.82 -12.13 36.38
CA LEU A 160 -19.07 -10.89 35.64
C LEU A 160 -17.82 -10.03 35.53
N ALA A 161 -17.02 -9.92 36.59
CA ALA A 161 -15.75 -9.19 36.57
C ALA A 161 -14.77 -9.79 35.57
N VAL A 162 -14.63 -11.12 35.54
CA VAL A 162 -13.78 -11.81 34.55
C VAL A 162 -14.28 -11.56 33.12
N LEU A 163 -15.59 -11.69 32.88
CA LEU A 163 -16.18 -11.41 31.57
C LEU A 163 -15.98 -9.94 31.15
N LEU A 164 -16.13 -8.99 32.06
CA LEU A 164 -15.95 -7.57 31.78
C LEU A 164 -14.50 -7.24 31.39
N LEU A 165 -13.52 -7.76 32.13
CA LEU A 165 -12.10 -7.60 31.80
C LEU A 165 -11.78 -8.13 30.40
N LEU A 166 -12.31 -9.31 30.07
CA LEU A 166 -12.11 -9.92 28.75
C LEU A 166 -12.85 -9.19 27.64
N LEU A 167 -14.04 -8.66 27.94
CA LEU A 167 -14.81 -7.83 27.00
C LEU A 167 -14.06 -6.54 26.69
N LEU A 168 -13.48 -5.88 27.69
CA LEU A 168 -12.63 -4.70 27.49
C LEU A 168 -11.38 -5.01 26.66
N ALA A 169 -10.68 -6.12 26.97
CA ALA A 169 -9.53 -6.57 26.20
C ALA A 169 -9.88 -6.85 24.73
N SER A 170 -11.04 -7.46 24.50
CA SER A 170 -11.52 -7.83 23.16
C SER A 170 -12.04 -6.62 22.39
N LEU A 171 -12.63 -5.65 23.08
CA LEU A 171 -13.06 -4.38 22.50
C LEU A 171 -11.85 -3.56 22.06
N HIS A 172 -10.80 -3.51 22.89
CA HIS A 172 -9.54 -2.89 22.52
C HIS A 172 -8.89 -3.58 21.31
N ALA A 173 -8.86 -4.92 21.30
CA ALA A 173 -8.36 -5.68 20.15
C ALA A 173 -9.20 -5.42 18.89
N TYR A 174 -10.53 -5.35 19.00
CA TYR A 174 -11.40 -5.02 17.87
C TYR A 174 -11.16 -3.60 17.35
N GLY A 175 -11.01 -2.61 18.24
CA GLY A 175 -10.71 -1.23 17.86
C GLY A 175 -9.41 -1.11 17.07
N ARG A 176 -8.39 -1.91 17.43
CA ARG A 176 -7.08 -1.91 16.76
C ARG A 176 -7.09 -2.65 15.41
N TRP A 177 -7.76 -3.80 15.32
CA TRP A 177 -7.62 -4.72 14.18
C TRP A 177 -8.85 -4.81 13.27
N ARG A 178 -10.04 -4.42 13.76
CA ARG A 178 -11.34 -4.52 13.07
C ARG A 178 -11.63 -5.92 12.47
N ASP A 179 -11.10 -6.97 13.08
CA ASP A 179 -11.30 -8.35 12.63
C ASP A 179 -12.74 -8.83 12.88
N ARG A 180 -13.33 -9.50 11.88
CA ARG A 180 -14.69 -10.05 11.97
C ARG A 180 -14.79 -11.14 13.04
N ALA A 181 -13.73 -11.93 13.25
CA ALA A 181 -13.74 -12.98 14.27
C ALA A 181 -13.85 -12.38 15.69
N THR A 182 -13.12 -11.30 15.96
CA THR A 182 -13.19 -10.58 17.25
C THR A 182 -14.55 -9.92 17.45
N TRP A 183 -15.20 -9.45 16.38
CA TRP A 183 -16.58 -8.94 16.47
C TRP A 183 -17.54 -10.02 16.97
N TYR A 184 -17.56 -11.21 16.36
CA TYR A 184 -18.45 -12.30 16.81
C TYR A 184 -18.15 -12.79 18.22
N TYR A 185 -16.90 -12.67 18.64
CA TYR A 185 -16.47 -12.97 19.99
C TYR A 185 -17.07 -11.99 21.02
N LEU A 186 -17.11 -10.69 20.70
CA LEU A 186 -17.79 -9.70 21.55
C LEU A 186 -19.28 -10.02 21.74
N TRP A 187 -19.96 -10.45 20.67
CA TRP A 187 -21.36 -10.89 20.75
C TRP A 187 -21.54 -12.07 21.71
N ALA A 188 -20.66 -13.06 21.64
CA ALA A 188 -20.71 -14.21 22.53
C ALA A 188 -20.48 -13.83 24.01
N GLN A 189 -19.56 -12.90 24.28
CA GLN A 189 -19.30 -12.41 25.64
C GLN A 189 -20.45 -11.58 26.21
N VAL A 190 -21.06 -10.71 25.40
CA VAL A 190 -22.27 -9.97 25.80
C VAL A 190 -23.39 -10.94 26.11
N GLY A 191 -23.58 -11.97 25.26
CA GLY A 191 -24.52 -13.06 25.53
C GLY A 191 -24.22 -13.76 26.85
N ALA A 192 -22.98 -14.15 27.11
CA ALA A 192 -22.59 -14.80 28.36
C ALA A 192 -22.87 -13.94 29.61
N ALA A 193 -22.52 -12.65 29.56
CA ALA A 193 -22.75 -11.71 30.66
C ALA A 193 -24.24 -11.49 30.93
N LEU A 194 -25.04 -11.37 29.86
CA LEU A 194 -26.48 -11.27 29.98
C LEU A 194 -27.10 -12.56 30.56
N TYR A 195 -26.61 -13.72 30.15
CA TYR A 195 -27.11 -15.03 30.61
C TYR A 195 -26.90 -15.21 32.11
N ILE A 196 -25.68 -15.01 32.63
CA ILE A 196 -25.42 -15.19 34.08
C ILE A 196 -26.21 -14.20 34.93
N THR A 197 -26.45 -13.00 34.41
CA THR A 197 -27.21 -11.96 35.12
C THR A 197 -28.70 -12.29 35.13
N ALA A 198 -29.23 -12.81 34.02
CA ALA A 198 -30.61 -13.26 33.92
C ALA A 198 -30.85 -14.53 34.76
N LEU A 199 -29.89 -15.46 34.78
CA LEU A 199 -29.98 -16.71 35.54
C LEU A 199 -30.13 -16.46 37.04
N GLN A 200 -29.38 -15.49 37.58
CA GLN A 200 -29.47 -15.10 38.99
C GLN A 200 -30.70 -14.23 39.30
N GLY A 201 -31.44 -13.78 38.28
CA GLY A 201 -32.64 -12.98 38.46
C GLY A 201 -32.41 -11.50 38.74
N TRP A 202 -31.17 -11.00 38.73
CA TRP A 202 -30.84 -9.58 38.96
C TRP A 202 -31.56 -8.62 38.01
N LEU A 203 -31.83 -9.06 36.77
CA LEU A 203 -32.60 -8.27 35.80
C LEU A 203 -34.03 -7.98 36.27
N ARG A 204 -34.62 -8.84 37.13
CA ARG A 204 -35.94 -8.57 37.74
C ARG A 204 -35.90 -7.40 38.71
N GLU A 205 -34.76 -7.18 39.39
CA GLU A 205 -34.58 -6.05 40.29
C GLU A 205 -34.27 -4.75 39.53
N LEU A 206 -33.39 -4.84 38.52
CA LEU A 206 -32.96 -3.69 37.74
C LEU A 206 -34.07 -3.13 36.84
N LEU A 207 -34.89 -4.03 36.27
CA LEU A 207 -35.97 -3.71 35.35
C LEU A 207 -37.25 -4.43 35.80
N PRO A 208 -38.02 -3.85 36.74
CA PRO A 208 -39.33 -4.38 37.13
C PRO A 208 -40.31 -4.26 35.95
N ALA A 209 -40.29 -5.27 35.10
CA ALA A 209 -41.06 -5.35 33.86
C ALA A 209 -42.42 -6.05 34.09
N PRO A 210 -43.39 -5.88 33.17
CA PRO A 210 -44.67 -6.57 33.26
C PRO A 210 -44.51 -8.10 33.24
N LEU A 211 -45.37 -8.78 34.01
CA LEU A 211 -45.58 -10.22 33.90
C LEU A 211 -46.33 -10.49 32.59
N PHE A 212 -45.71 -11.22 31.68
CA PHE A 212 -46.28 -11.48 30.36
C PHE A 212 -47.28 -12.64 30.39
N SER A 213 -46.89 -13.75 31.00
CA SER A 213 -47.73 -14.95 31.14
C SER A 213 -47.33 -15.74 32.39
N MET A 214 -48.23 -16.61 32.84
CA MET A 214 -48.01 -17.41 34.05
C MET A 214 -48.66 -18.79 33.92
N LEU A 215 -47.97 -19.80 34.45
CA LEU A 215 -48.47 -21.16 34.59
C LEU A 215 -48.40 -21.57 36.05
N VAL A 216 -49.48 -22.14 36.58
CA VAL A 216 -49.49 -22.75 37.93
C VAL A 216 -49.67 -24.25 37.77
N ARG A 217 -48.77 -25.04 38.34
CA ARG A 217 -48.84 -26.50 38.25
C ARG A 217 -49.65 -27.10 39.40
N PRO A 218 -50.13 -28.36 39.25
CA PRO A 218 -50.88 -29.05 40.29
C PRO A 218 -50.11 -29.21 41.61
N ASN A 219 -48.78 -29.14 41.61
CA ASN A 219 -47.94 -29.20 42.82
C ASN A 219 -47.83 -27.86 43.57
N GLY A 220 -48.50 -26.81 43.10
CA GLY A 220 -48.44 -25.47 43.69
C GLY A 220 -47.38 -24.56 43.05
N VAL A 221 -46.40 -25.09 42.31
CA VAL A 221 -45.34 -24.24 41.76
C VAL A 221 -45.87 -23.41 40.59
N GLY A 222 -45.82 -22.09 40.77
CA GLY A 222 -46.11 -21.07 39.78
C GLY A 222 -44.83 -20.63 39.06
N TYR A 223 -44.93 -20.52 37.74
CA TYR A 223 -43.87 -20.03 36.87
C TYR A 223 -44.35 -18.77 36.15
N ALA A 224 -43.57 -17.70 36.25
CA ALA A 224 -43.85 -16.43 35.61
C ALA A 224 -42.88 -16.21 34.44
N TYR A 225 -43.42 -15.76 33.30
CA TYR A 225 -42.62 -15.30 32.18
C TYR A 225 -42.48 -13.78 32.24
N THR A 226 -41.24 -13.32 32.37
CA THR A 226 -40.90 -11.90 32.58
C THR A 226 -39.83 -11.46 31.59
N LEU A 227 -39.45 -10.18 31.61
CA LEU A 227 -38.33 -9.68 30.82
C LEU A 227 -37.01 -10.41 31.12
N ASN A 228 -36.84 -10.93 32.34
CA ASN A 228 -35.70 -11.76 32.70
C ASN A 228 -35.62 -13.04 31.85
N ASN A 229 -36.76 -13.68 31.59
CA ASN A 229 -36.83 -14.86 30.72
C ASN A 229 -36.52 -14.51 29.27
N VAL A 230 -37.03 -13.37 28.77
CA VAL A 230 -36.70 -12.86 27.43
C VAL A 230 -35.20 -12.59 27.30
N ALA A 231 -34.59 -11.95 28.30
CA ALA A 231 -33.16 -11.70 28.34
C ALA A 231 -32.35 -13.01 28.37
N MET A 232 -32.80 -14.02 29.11
CA MET A 232 -32.19 -15.35 29.11
C MET A 232 -32.23 -15.99 27.72
N HIS A 233 -33.36 -15.96 27.02
CA HIS A 233 -33.46 -16.46 25.64
C HIS A 233 -32.56 -15.71 24.67
N LEU A 234 -32.59 -14.38 24.72
CA LEU A 234 -31.75 -13.53 23.89
C LEU A 234 -30.27 -13.82 24.13
N SER A 235 -29.88 -14.01 25.39
CA SER A 235 -28.49 -14.26 25.77
C SER A 235 -27.92 -15.55 25.17
N VAL A 236 -28.71 -16.65 25.15
CA VAL A 236 -28.29 -17.91 24.55
C VAL A 236 -28.22 -17.79 23.02
N VAL A 237 -29.14 -17.05 22.39
CA VAL A 237 -29.07 -16.75 20.96
C VAL A 237 -27.79 -15.99 20.62
N LEU A 238 -27.47 -14.91 21.36
CA LEU A 238 -26.25 -14.13 21.17
C LEU A 238 -25.00 -15.01 21.31
N LEU A 239 -24.99 -15.90 22.30
CA LEU A 239 -23.89 -16.83 22.57
C LEU A 239 -23.70 -17.84 21.43
N LEU A 240 -24.76 -18.57 21.05
CA LEU A 240 -24.69 -19.59 20.00
C LEU A 240 -24.38 -18.98 18.62
N VAL A 241 -25.02 -17.86 18.28
CA VAL A 241 -24.74 -17.15 17.01
C VAL A 241 -23.32 -16.61 17.02
N GLY A 242 -22.86 -16.01 18.11
CA GLY A 242 -21.49 -15.50 18.25
C GLY A 242 -20.44 -16.59 18.03
N ILE A 243 -20.53 -17.70 18.78
CA ILE A 243 -19.61 -18.84 18.62
C ILE A 243 -19.73 -19.46 17.23
N GLY A 244 -20.95 -19.58 16.70
CA GLY A 244 -21.21 -20.09 15.36
C GLY A 244 -20.53 -19.29 14.26
N GLN A 245 -20.74 -17.97 14.24
CA GLN A 245 -20.13 -17.10 13.24
C GLN A 245 -18.61 -17.00 13.42
N MET A 246 -18.12 -17.02 14.67
CA MET A 246 -16.69 -17.12 14.95
C MET A 246 -16.09 -18.40 14.35
N THR A 247 -16.71 -19.56 14.55
CA THR A 247 -16.27 -20.84 13.99
C THR A 247 -16.20 -20.77 12.46
N ARG A 248 -17.23 -20.19 11.83
CA ARG A 248 -17.31 -20.02 10.38
C ARG A 248 -16.18 -19.14 9.84
N ALA A 249 -15.90 -18.02 10.53
CA ALA A 249 -14.82 -17.12 10.18
C ALA A 249 -13.45 -17.79 10.32
N TYR A 250 -13.21 -18.48 11.43
CA TYR A 250 -11.92 -19.06 11.76
C TYR A 250 -11.50 -20.18 10.80
N PHE A 251 -12.44 -21.05 10.43
CA PHE A 251 -12.17 -22.15 9.51
C PHE A 251 -12.48 -21.85 8.06
N SER A 252 -13.07 -20.68 7.77
CA SER A 252 -13.60 -20.37 6.43
C SER A 252 -14.51 -21.50 5.94
N THR A 253 -15.40 -21.96 6.81
CA THR A 253 -16.27 -23.13 6.55
C THR A 253 -17.08 -23.04 5.26
N PRO A 254 -17.55 -21.86 4.77
CA PRO A 254 -18.25 -21.80 3.49
C PRO A 254 -17.42 -22.32 2.31
N ARG A 255 -16.10 -22.11 2.35
CA ARG A 255 -15.18 -22.52 1.27
C ARG A 255 -14.61 -23.92 1.52
N ARG A 256 -14.29 -24.26 2.76
CA ARG A 256 -13.52 -25.47 3.10
C ARG A 256 -14.36 -26.65 3.58
N LEU A 257 -15.54 -26.39 4.15
CA LEU A 257 -16.45 -27.37 4.75
C LEU A 257 -17.93 -27.04 4.41
N PRO A 258 -18.30 -26.94 3.11
CA PRO A 258 -19.58 -26.35 2.70
C PRO A 258 -20.82 -27.09 3.23
N ARG A 259 -20.79 -28.43 3.32
CA ARG A 259 -21.89 -29.22 3.87
C ARG A 259 -22.12 -28.95 5.36
N LEU A 260 -21.04 -28.88 6.14
CA LEU A 260 -21.11 -28.58 7.57
C LEU A 260 -21.45 -27.11 7.83
N ASP A 261 -20.99 -26.20 6.98
CA ASP A 261 -21.40 -24.79 7.04
C ASP A 261 -22.90 -24.62 6.82
N ALA A 262 -23.46 -25.29 5.80
CA ALA A 262 -24.89 -25.29 5.55
C ALA A 262 -25.67 -25.86 6.75
N ALA A 263 -25.25 -27.02 7.27
CA ALA A 263 -25.85 -27.60 8.46
C ALA A 263 -25.82 -26.63 9.66
N LEU A 264 -24.69 -25.94 9.89
CA LEU A 264 -24.56 -25.00 10.99
C LEU A 264 -25.47 -23.77 10.81
N ARG A 265 -25.58 -23.25 9.60
CA ARG A 265 -26.48 -22.14 9.29
C ARG A 265 -27.95 -22.52 9.53
N TYR A 266 -28.38 -23.69 9.06
CA TYR A 266 -29.74 -24.15 9.28
C TYR A 266 -30.02 -24.45 10.75
N ALA A 267 -29.07 -25.05 11.47
CA ALA A 267 -29.23 -25.31 12.90
C ALA A 267 -29.33 -24.00 13.72
N LEU A 268 -28.46 -23.02 13.46
CA LEU A 268 -28.52 -21.70 14.11
C LEU A 268 -29.79 -20.94 13.75
N GLY A 269 -30.17 -20.92 12.46
CA GLY A 269 -31.40 -20.27 12.00
C GLY A 269 -32.64 -20.91 12.60
N GLY A 270 -32.70 -22.24 12.67
CA GLY A 270 -33.76 -23.01 13.31
C GLY A 270 -33.86 -22.72 14.81
N TYR A 271 -32.72 -22.68 15.52
CA TYR A 271 -32.70 -22.29 16.93
C TYR A 271 -33.22 -20.87 17.13
N CYS A 272 -32.76 -19.90 16.34
CA CYS A 272 -33.21 -18.51 16.44
C CYS A 272 -34.71 -18.38 16.17
N ALA A 273 -35.21 -19.01 15.10
CA ALA A 273 -36.62 -18.98 14.74
C ALA A 273 -37.50 -19.61 15.84
N PHE A 274 -37.09 -20.78 16.36
CA PHE A 274 -37.75 -21.43 17.47
C PHE A 274 -37.83 -20.52 18.71
N THR A 275 -36.71 -19.90 19.08
CA THR A 275 -36.66 -18.98 20.22
C THR A 275 -37.54 -17.75 20.02
N VAL A 276 -37.55 -17.14 18.83
CA VAL A 276 -38.43 -16.00 18.55
C VAL A 276 -39.90 -16.40 18.68
N VAL A 277 -40.30 -17.55 18.14
CA VAL A 277 -41.69 -18.04 18.29
C VAL A 277 -42.05 -18.26 19.75
N VAL A 278 -41.20 -18.93 20.53
CA VAL A 278 -41.44 -19.17 21.96
C VAL A 278 -41.56 -17.86 22.73
N VAL A 279 -40.66 -16.90 22.49
CA VAL A 279 -40.70 -15.58 23.13
C VAL A 279 -41.98 -14.85 22.78
N LEU A 280 -42.37 -14.80 21.50
CA LEU A 280 -43.59 -14.11 21.05
C LEU A 280 -44.86 -14.73 21.66
N VAL A 281 -44.96 -16.05 21.72
CA VAL A 281 -46.11 -16.75 22.32
C VAL A 281 -46.23 -16.45 23.82
N ASN A 282 -45.11 -16.53 24.56
CA ASN A 282 -45.09 -16.23 25.98
C ASN A 282 -45.36 -14.75 26.27
N CYS A 283 -44.83 -13.83 25.45
CA CYS A 283 -45.13 -12.40 25.53
C CYS A 283 -46.59 -12.07 25.18
N GLY A 284 -47.22 -12.88 24.31
CA GLY A 284 -48.63 -12.77 23.92
C GLY A 284 -49.63 -13.29 24.95
N GLY A 285 -49.18 -13.71 26.14
CA GLY A 285 -50.04 -14.16 27.24
C GLY A 285 -50.19 -15.67 27.39
N PHE A 286 -49.62 -16.47 26.48
CA PHE A 286 -49.70 -17.93 26.54
C PHE A 286 -48.40 -18.54 27.06
N TYR A 287 -48.44 -19.09 28.28
CA TYR A 287 -47.26 -19.68 28.89
C TYR A 287 -46.86 -20.99 28.20
N LEU A 288 -45.78 -20.95 27.41
CA LEU A 288 -45.23 -22.09 26.67
C LEU A 288 -43.87 -22.55 27.22
N GLU A 289 -43.18 -21.68 27.96
CA GLU A 289 -41.77 -21.83 28.36
C GLU A 289 -41.45 -23.20 28.98
N TYR A 290 -42.29 -23.67 29.91
CA TYR A 290 -42.06 -24.95 30.60
C TYR A 290 -42.02 -26.13 29.62
N TYR A 291 -42.85 -26.09 28.58
CA TYR A 291 -42.94 -27.15 27.58
C TYR A 291 -41.89 -26.99 26.48
N SER A 292 -41.45 -25.76 26.17
CA SER A 292 -40.44 -25.50 25.14
C SER A 292 -39.01 -25.70 25.64
N LEU A 293 -38.76 -25.62 26.95
CA LEU A 293 -37.43 -25.68 27.55
C LEU A 293 -36.62 -26.95 27.19
N PRO A 294 -37.20 -28.17 27.20
CA PRO A 294 -36.47 -29.37 26.76
C PRO A 294 -36.04 -29.29 25.28
N PHE A 295 -36.88 -28.71 24.43
CA PHE A 295 -36.57 -28.51 23.01
C PHE A 295 -35.49 -27.44 22.80
N HIS A 296 -35.50 -26.36 23.58
CA HIS A 296 -34.41 -25.39 23.59
C HIS A 296 -33.08 -26.07 23.92
N ASN A 297 -33.05 -26.91 24.96
CA ASN A 297 -31.84 -27.62 25.36
C ASN A 297 -31.38 -28.62 24.30
N LEU A 298 -32.31 -29.36 23.68
CA LEU A 298 -31.99 -30.31 22.61
C LEU A 298 -31.45 -29.63 21.36
N LEU A 299 -32.05 -28.51 20.94
CA LEU A 299 -31.57 -27.74 19.79
C LEU A 299 -30.21 -27.10 20.09
N ALA A 300 -30.01 -26.54 21.29
CA ALA A 300 -28.72 -26.00 21.71
C ALA A 300 -27.64 -27.10 21.76
N LEU A 301 -27.97 -28.28 22.27
CA LEU A 301 -27.10 -29.46 22.26
C LEU A 301 -26.70 -29.85 20.84
N GLY A 302 -27.66 -29.86 19.90
CA GLY A 302 -27.40 -30.12 18.48
C GLY A 302 -26.44 -29.10 17.84
N VAL A 303 -26.64 -27.81 18.12
CA VAL A 303 -25.74 -26.73 17.64
C VAL A 303 -24.34 -26.89 18.22
N VAL A 304 -24.20 -27.09 19.54
CA VAL A 304 -22.90 -27.26 20.21
C VAL A 304 -22.19 -28.52 19.74
N GLY A 305 -22.91 -29.63 19.59
CA GLY A 305 -22.38 -30.88 19.02
C GLY A 305 -21.87 -30.69 17.59
N LEU A 306 -22.59 -29.93 16.76
CA LEU A 306 -22.15 -29.61 15.41
C LEU A 306 -20.91 -28.72 15.38
N LEU A 307 -20.80 -27.74 16.29
CA LEU A 307 -19.59 -26.91 16.45
C LEU A 307 -18.37 -27.75 16.82
N LEU A 308 -18.52 -28.70 17.75
CA LEU A 308 -17.48 -29.68 18.10
C LEU A 308 -17.11 -30.56 16.91
N ALA A 309 -18.10 -31.08 16.18
CA ALA A 309 -17.87 -31.89 14.98
C ALA A 309 -17.09 -31.11 13.90
N ILE A 310 -17.44 -29.85 13.67
CA ILE A 310 -16.70 -28.96 12.75
C ILE A 310 -15.25 -28.80 13.20
N ALA A 311 -15.01 -28.53 14.49
CA ALA A 311 -13.66 -28.38 15.03
C ALA A 311 -12.82 -29.66 14.90
N LEU A 312 -13.43 -30.83 15.14
CA LEU A 312 -12.79 -32.14 14.97
C LEU A 312 -12.46 -32.43 13.50
N VAL A 313 -13.40 -32.22 12.59
CA VAL A 313 -13.19 -32.41 11.14
C VAL A 313 -12.14 -31.45 10.59
N ALA A 314 -12.17 -30.18 11.01
CA ALA A 314 -11.17 -29.18 10.64
C ALA A 314 -9.75 -29.60 11.08
N THR A 315 -9.64 -30.18 12.28
CA THR A 315 -8.37 -30.68 12.82
C THR A 315 -7.89 -31.92 12.05
N ARG A 316 -8.78 -32.87 11.75
CA ARG A 316 -8.46 -34.05 10.93
C ARG A 316 -8.01 -33.68 9.51
N ARG A 317 -8.64 -32.67 8.91
CA ARG A 317 -8.25 -32.12 7.59
C ARG A 317 -7.04 -31.19 7.61
N ARG A 318 -6.38 -31.03 8.78
CA ARG A 318 -5.21 -30.16 8.99
C ARG A 318 -5.43 -28.73 8.47
N LEU A 319 -6.63 -28.18 8.67
CA LEU A 319 -6.90 -26.79 8.29
C LEU A 319 -6.01 -25.84 9.12
N PRO A 320 -5.55 -24.71 8.54
CA PRO A 320 -4.75 -23.75 9.26
C PRO A 320 -5.51 -23.23 10.49
N SER A 321 -4.80 -23.13 11.61
CA SER A 321 -5.33 -22.72 12.92
C SER A 321 -6.36 -23.68 13.54
N ALA A 322 -6.65 -24.85 12.95
CA ALA A 322 -7.61 -25.82 13.51
C ALA A 322 -7.24 -26.36 14.88
N ARG A 323 -5.99 -26.78 15.06
CA ARG A 323 -5.49 -27.27 16.35
C ARG A 323 -5.59 -26.22 17.45
N ILE A 324 -5.26 -24.98 17.12
CA ILE A 324 -5.31 -23.84 18.03
C ILE A 324 -6.76 -23.55 18.43
N TYR A 325 -7.66 -23.52 17.45
CA TYR A 325 -9.09 -23.31 17.71
C TYR A 325 -9.64 -24.40 18.60
N LEU A 326 -9.33 -25.67 18.32
CA LEU A 326 -9.78 -26.81 19.10
C LEU A 326 -9.21 -26.73 20.52
N LEU A 327 -7.93 -26.45 20.70
CA LEU A 327 -7.33 -26.30 22.02
C LEU A 327 -7.98 -25.19 22.84
N ALA A 328 -8.32 -24.07 22.17
CA ALA A 328 -8.96 -22.95 22.82
C ALA A 328 -10.46 -23.18 23.08
N ASN A 329 -11.19 -23.92 22.24
CA ASN A 329 -12.66 -24.02 22.33
C ASN A 329 -13.18 -25.42 22.71
N ALA A 330 -12.34 -26.44 22.83
CA ALA A 330 -12.79 -27.79 23.19
C ALA A 330 -13.32 -27.85 24.62
N LEU A 331 -12.58 -27.32 25.59
CA LEU A 331 -13.00 -27.34 27.00
C LEU A 331 -14.34 -26.61 27.21
N PRO A 332 -14.55 -25.38 26.71
CA PRO A 332 -15.82 -24.70 26.90
C PRO A 332 -16.97 -25.35 26.16
N LEU A 333 -16.75 -25.78 24.91
CA LEU A 333 -17.79 -26.48 24.17
C LEU A 333 -18.16 -27.80 24.86
N LEU A 334 -17.19 -28.50 25.48
CA LEU A 334 -17.45 -29.70 26.26
C LEU A 334 -18.20 -29.39 27.56
N VAL A 335 -17.86 -28.33 28.27
CA VAL A 335 -18.60 -27.93 29.48
C VAL A 335 -20.03 -27.47 29.12
N ILE A 336 -20.20 -26.68 28.06
CA ILE A 336 -21.53 -26.29 27.55
C ILE A 336 -22.31 -27.53 27.12
N LEU A 337 -21.66 -28.49 26.45
CA LEU A 337 -22.27 -29.77 26.08
C LEU A 337 -22.72 -30.55 27.33
N LEU A 338 -21.88 -30.64 28.36
CA LEU A 338 -22.22 -31.30 29.63
C LEU A 338 -23.40 -30.62 30.33
N VAL A 339 -23.43 -29.28 30.37
CA VAL A 339 -24.58 -28.53 30.91
C VAL A 339 -25.84 -28.78 30.09
N ALA A 340 -25.74 -28.77 28.77
CA ALA A 340 -26.88 -29.06 27.89
C ALA A 340 -27.39 -30.49 28.07
N VAL A 341 -26.50 -31.49 28.11
CA VAL A 341 -26.85 -32.89 28.39
C VAL A 341 -27.51 -33.01 29.76
N TYR A 342 -26.93 -32.37 30.78
CA TYR A 342 -27.49 -32.35 32.12
C TYR A 342 -28.92 -31.80 32.12
N ASN A 343 -29.15 -30.65 31.49
CA ASN A 343 -30.47 -30.02 31.43
C ASN A 343 -31.50 -30.80 30.58
N VAL A 344 -31.05 -31.69 29.70
CA VAL A 344 -31.91 -32.62 28.97
C VAL A 344 -32.27 -33.85 29.81
N VAL A 345 -31.30 -34.40 30.56
CA VAL A 345 -31.46 -35.63 31.35
C VAL A 345 -32.16 -35.36 32.69
N PHE A 346 -31.76 -34.30 33.36
CA PHE A 346 -32.31 -33.86 34.64
C PHE A 346 -33.18 -32.64 34.36
N SER A 347 -34.47 -32.88 34.16
CA SER A 347 -35.44 -31.78 33.95
C SER A 347 -35.42 -30.83 35.16
N PHE A 348 -35.74 -29.55 34.92
CA PHE A 348 -35.85 -28.46 35.92
C PHE A 348 -36.91 -28.68 37.03
N ASP A 349 -37.42 -29.90 37.18
CA ASP A 349 -38.49 -30.26 38.10
C ASP A 349 -38.00 -30.73 39.48
N SER A 350 -36.70 -30.99 39.62
CA SER A 350 -36.12 -31.23 40.94
C SER A 350 -35.89 -29.89 41.64
N ASP A 351 -36.46 -29.75 42.85
CA ASP A 351 -36.29 -28.67 43.87
C ASP A 351 -34.80 -28.42 44.27
N THR A 352 -33.84 -28.61 43.37
CA THR A 352 -32.40 -28.52 43.62
C THR A 352 -31.86 -27.17 43.15
N ASP A 353 -31.92 -26.19 44.05
CA ASP A 353 -31.16 -24.93 43.99
C ASP A 353 -29.62 -25.15 43.88
N ASN A 354 -29.15 -26.39 44.11
CA ASN A 354 -27.73 -26.78 44.15
C ASN A 354 -26.99 -26.76 42.81
N LEU A 355 -27.63 -26.38 41.70
CA LEU A 355 -27.07 -26.56 40.36
C LEU A 355 -26.68 -25.28 39.60
N LEU A 356 -26.81 -24.11 40.23
CA LEU A 356 -26.33 -22.85 39.68
C LEU A 356 -24.80 -22.79 39.48
N LEU A 357 -24.03 -23.69 40.11
CA LEU A 357 -22.58 -23.75 39.93
C LEU A 357 -22.17 -24.20 38.52
N LEU A 358 -22.88 -25.15 37.90
CA LEU A 358 -22.51 -25.69 36.59
C LEU A 358 -22.59 -24.65 35.45
N PRO A 359 -23.68 -23.85 35.33
CA PRO A 359 -23.74 -22.77 34.34
C PRO A 359 -22.69 -21.68 34.57
N ASN A 360 -22.42 -21.30 35.83
CA ASN A 360 -21.39 -20.31 36.15
C ASN A 360 -19.98 -20.84 35.81
N LEU A 361 -19.68 -22.11 36.14
CA LEU A 361 -18.45 -22.79 35.73
C LEU A 361 -18.31 -22.86 34.20
N ALA A 362 -19.40 -23.14 33.48
CA ALA A 362 -19.39 -23.13 32.01
C ALA A 362 -19.00 -21.76 31.46
N VAL A 363 -19.56 -20.70 32.01
CA VAL A 363 -19.29 -19.31 31.58
C VAL A 363 -17.85 -18.90 31.91
N VAL A 364 -17.35 -19.23 33.10
CA VAL A 364 -15.96 -18.95 33.49
C VAL A 364 -14.96 -19.76 32.66
N ALA A 365 -15.21 -21.05 32.44
CA ALA A 365 -14.40 -21.88 31.56
C ALA A 365 -14.37 -21.31 30.14
N HIS A 366 -15.52 -20.84 29.66
CA HIS A 366 -15.63 -20.18 28.37
C HIS A 366 -14.79 -18.90 28.30
N ALA A 367 -14.89 -18.05 29.32
CA ALA A 367 -14.15 -16.80 29.44
C ALA A 367 -12.61 -17.02 29.41
N LEU A 368 -12.09 -18.00 30.15
CA LEU A 368 -10.65 -18.31 30.18
C LEU A 368 -10.13 -18.81 28.84
N CYS A 369 -10.87 -19.71 28.22
CA CYS A 369 -10.56 -20.23 26.89
C CYS A 369 -10.65 -19.17 25.80
N PHE A 370 -11.59 -18.25 25.95
CA PHE A 370 -11.74 -17.06 25.15
C PHE A 370 -10.50 -16.15 25.25
N ALA A 371 -9.95 -15.96 26.44
CA ALA A 371 -8.71 -15.21 26.62
C ALA A 371 -7.55 -15.87 25.86
N ALA A 372 -7.45 -17.20 25.95
CA ALA A 372 -6.43 -17.98 25.24
C ALA A 372 -6.60 -17.88 23.71
N ALA A 373 -7.82 -18.02 23.19
CA ALA A 373 -8.11 -17.88 21.76
C ALA A 373 -7.71 -16.50 21.22
N LEU A 374 -8.08 -15.44 21.95
CA LEU A 374 -7.76 -14.06 21.60
C LEU A 374 -6.25 -13.82 21.59
N SER A 375 -5.55 -14.28 22.64
CA SER A 375 -4.09 -14.18 22.75
C SER A 375 -3.41 -14.84 21.55
N ILE A 376 -3.83 -16.06 21.18
CA ILE A 376 -3.23 -16.76 20.05
C ILE A 376 -3.58 -16.07 18.72
N ARG A 377 -4.80 -15.56 18.54
CA ARG A 377 -5.16 -14.78 17.35
C ARG A 377 -4.33 -13.50 17.23
N LEU A 378 -4.06 -12.82 18.34
CA LEU A 378 -3.15 -11.68 18.40
C LEU A 378 -1.74 -12.06 17.97
N GLN A 379 -1.21 -13.18 18.47
CA GLN A 379 0.10 -13.69 18.04
C GLN A 379 0.13 -14.03 16.55
N GLN A 380 -0.95 -14.60 16.00
CA GLN A 380 -1.06 -14.88 14.57
C GLN A 380 -1.09 -13.60 13.72
N LEU A 381 -1.85 -12.60 14.16
CA LEU A 381 -1.90 -11.30 13.50
C LEU A 381 -0.52 -10.62 13.54
N GLN A 382 0.16 -10.64 14.69
CA GLN A 382 1.52 -10.12 14.82
C GLN A 382 2.50 -10.82 13.86
N ARG A 383 2.44 -12.15 13.74
CA ARG A 383 3.27 -12.89 12.78
C ARG A 383 2.94 -12.51 11.34
N THR A 384 1.66 -12.38 11.01
CA THR A 384 1.23 -11.99 9.66
C THR A 384 1.72 -10.59 9.33
N LEU A 385 1.61 -9.65 10.27
CA LEU A 385 2.11 -8.29 10.11
C LEU A 385 3.62 -8.26 9.89
N LEU A 386 4.38 -9.01 10.69
CA LEU A 386 5.83 -9.11 10.53
C LEU A 386 6.21 -9.69 9.16
N ILE A 387 5.45 -10.66 8.64
CA ILE A 387 5.67 -11.21 7.30
C ILE A 387 5.36 -10.13 6.25
N THR A 388 4.22 -9.46 6.34
CA THR A 388 3.83 -8.41 5.38
C THR A 388 4.79 -7.21 5.42
N GLU A 389 5.34 -6.88 6.58
CA GLU A 389 6.32 -5.83 6.74
C GLU A 389 7.64 -6.20 6.06
N ARG A 390 8.11 -7.45 6.24
CA ARG A 390 9.27 -7.97 5.51
C ARG A 390 9.06 -8.00 3.99
N GLU A 391 7.87 -8.41 3.55
CA GLU A 391 7.52 -8.39 2.12
C GLU A 391 7.55 -6.95 1.57
N ALA A 392 6.97 -5.98 2.28
CA ALA A 392 7.00 -4.57 1.91
C ALA A 392 8.44 -4.01 1.87
N GLN A 393 9.28 -4.36 2.85
CA GLN A 393 10.71 -4.01 2.86
C GLN A 393 11.44 -4.62 1.66
N SER A 394 11.18 -5.88 1.32
CA SER A 394 11.78 -6.53 0.15
C SER A 394 11.36 -5.87 -1.16
N LEU A 395 10.10 -5.46 -1.27
CA LEU A 395 9.57 -4.77 -2.44
C LEU A 395 10.18 -3.37 -2.58
N ALA A 396 10.36 -2.66 -1.46
CA ALA A 396 11.02 -1.35 -1.45
C ALA A 396 12.46 -1.43 -1.94
N LEU A 397 13.21 -2.48 -1.55
CA LEU A 397 14.55 -2.74 -2.06
C LEU A 397 14.56 -3.03 -3.57
N ASP A 398 13.63 -3.86 -4.07
CA ASP A 398 13.50 -4.15 -5.51
C ASP A 398 13.17 -2.88 -6.32
N ILE A 399 12.30 -2.00 -5.78
CA ILE A 399 12.00 -0.69 -6.40
C ILE A 399 13.27 0.17 -6.46
N GLN A 400 14.04 0.28 -5.38
CA GLN A 400 15.30 1.03 -5.37
C GLN A 400 16.32 0.46 -6.38
N GLN A 401 16.45 -0.86 -6.48
CA GLN A 401 17.33 -1.50 -7.46
C GLN A 401 16.92 -1.17 -8.89
N LYS A 402 15.62 -1.23 -9.20
CA LYS A 402 15.09 -0.83 -10.51
C LYS A 402 15.34 0.63 -10.81
N GLU A 403 15.22 1.52 -9.82
CA GLU A 403 15.51 2.94 -9.99
C GLU A 403 16.98 3.19 -10.31
N LEU A 404 17.90 2.54 -9.59
CA LEU A 404 19.34 2.61 -9.88
C LEU A 404 19.67 2.10 -11.29
N ARG A 405 19.07 0.99 -11.71
CA ARG A 405 19.26 0.44 -13.05
C ARG A 405 18.71 1.38 -14.14
N ASN A 406 17.57 2.03 -13.89
CA ASN A 406 17.05 3.06 -14.79
C ASN A 406 17.98 4.28 -14.87
N ARG A 407 18.54 4.75 -13.75
CA ARG A 407 19.54 5.83 -13.76
C ARG A 407 20.77 5.44 -14.57
N GLU A 408 21.26 4.21 -14.42
CA GLU A 408 22.37 3.67 -15.21
C GLU A 408 22.05 3.68 -16.72
N ILE A 409 20.86 3.22 -17.11
CA ILE A 409 20.41 3.24 -18.51
C ILE A 409 20.32 4.67 -19.04
N VAL A 410 19.77 5.61 -18.27
CA VAL A 410 19.68 7.03 -18.67
C VAL A 410 21.07 7.63 -18.86
N LEU A 411 22.01 7.34 -17.96
CA LEU A 411 23.40 7.78 -18.09
C LEU A 411 24.08 7.18 -19.33
N LYS A 412 23.91 5.87 -19.57
CA LYS A 412 24.41 5.20 -20.78
C LYS A 412 23.81 5.80 -22.05
N ASN A 413 22.51 6.07 -22.06
CA ASN A 413 21.83 6.70 -23.19
C ASN A 413 22.35 8.13 -23.42
N SER A 414 22.60 8.90 -22.36
CA SER A 414 23.22 10.23 -22.45
C SER A 414 24.62 10.14 -23.06
N HIS A 415 25.45 9.21 -22.61
CA HIS A 415 26.79 8.98 -23.18
C HIS A 415 26.75 8.56 -24.65
N ILE A 416 25.80 7.70 -25.04
CA ILE A 416 25.60 7.31 -26.44
C ILE A 416 25.19 8.53 -27.26
N GLN A 417 24.28 9.38 -26.77
CA GLN A 417 23.87 10.60 -27.46
C GLN A 417 25.05 11.56 -27.65
N THR A 418 25.88 11.78 -26.64
CA THR A 418 27.07 12.63 -26.76
C THR A 418 28.07 12.07 -27.76
N ALA A 419 28.33 10.76 -27.73
CA ALA A 419 29.23 10.10 -28.68
C ALA A 419 28.71 10.18 -30.13
N LEU A 420 27.40 10.01 -30.35
CA LEU A 420 26.77 10.18 -31.65
C LEU A 420 26.89 11.61 -32.18
N LEU A 421 26.71 12.62 -31.31
CA LEU A 421 26.91 14.03 -31.64
C LEU A 421 28.35 14.32 -32.05
N GLU A 422 29.34 13.81 -31.32
CA GLU A 422 30.75 13.94 -31.67
C GLU A 422 31.10 13.25 -32.99
N MET A 423 30.57 12.04 -33.21
CA MET A 423 30.76 11.31 -34.46
C MET A 423 30.18 12.09 -35.64
N ARG A 424 28.99 12.68 -35.47
CA ARG A 424 28.36 13.53 -36.50
C ARG A 424 29.17 14.78 -36.81
N ARG A 425 29.71 15.45 -35.78
CA ARG A 425 30.61 16.60 -35.96
C ARG A 425 31.89 16.22 -36.70
N ARG A 426 32.50 15.08 -36.37
CA ARG A 426 33.70 14.58 -37.08
C ARG A 426 33.40 14.28 -38.53
N GLN A 427 32.22 13.71 -38.83
CA GLN A 427 31.82 13.44 -40.19
C GLN A 427 31.62 14.74 -40.99
N GLN A 428 30.91 15.72 -40.43
CA GLN A 428 30.74 17.04 -41.05
C GLN A 428 32.08 17.73 -41.33
N ALA A 429 33.01 17.72 -40.37
CA ALA A 429 34.33 18.30 -40.57
C ALA A 429 35.13 17.60 -41.68
N ARG A 430 35.00 16.26 -41.80
CA ARG A 430 35.60 15.50 -42.90
C ARG A 430 34.98 15.85 -44.26
N ASP A 431 33.66 15.97 -44.31
CA ASP A 431 32.93 16.32 -45.53
C ASP A 431 33.29 17.75 -45.97
N GLU A 432 33.37 18.71 -45.03
CA GLU A 432 33.85 20.08 -45.28
C GLU A 432 35.30 20.10 -45.80
N GLN A 433 36.19 19.33 -45.17
CA GLN A 433 37.58 19.22 -45.61
C GLN A 433 37.69 18.61 -47.00
N ALA A 434 36.89 17.59 -47.32
CA ALA A 434 36.83 17.00 -48.65
C ALA A 434 36.30 18.00 -49.70
N HIS A 435 35.29 18.80 -49.35
CA HIS A 435 34.79 19.87 -50.21
C HIS A 435 35.85 20.94 -50.48
N GLN A 436 36.60 21.38 -49.46
CA GLN A 436 37.70 22.33 -49.62
C GLN A 436 38.80 21.77 -50.54
N LEU A 437 39.25 20.53 -50.30
CA LEU A 437 40.24 19.88 -51.16
C LEU A 437 39.78 19.77 -52.61
N HIS A 438 38.50 19.48 -52.83
CA HIS A 438 37.92 19.46 -54.18
C HIS A 438 37.93 20.83 -54.84
N ALA A 439 37.57 21.89 -54.10
CA ALA A 439 37.59 23.26 -54.60
C ALA A 439 39.02 23.73 -54.93
N ASP A 440 39.98 23.46 -54.04
CA ASP A 440 41.40 23.77 -54.24
C ASP A 440 41.95 23.06 -55.49
N HIS A 441 41.61 21.79 -55.67
CA HIS A 441 42.02 21.03 -56.86
C HIS A 441 41.41 21.61 -58.15
N GLN A 442 40.13 22.01 -58.13
CA GLN A 442 39.51 22.69 -59.28
C GLN A 442 40.18 24.03 -59.59
N GLN A 443 40.50 24.81 -58.56
CA GLN A 443 41.21 26.08 -58.72
C GLN A 443 42.61 25.86 -59.30
N GLN A 444 43.37 24.89 -58.80
CA GLN A 444 44.67 24.52 -59.35
C GLN A 444 44.58 24.08 -60.82
N GLN A 445 43.54 23.33 -61.19
CA GLN A 445 43.32 22.94 -62.57
C GLN A 445 43.04 24.15 -63.47
N ALA A 446 42.19 25.09 -63.03
CA ALA A 446 41.92 26.31 -63.77
C ALA A 446 43.18 27.17 -63.94
N THR A 447 43.98 27.36 -62.88
CA THR A 447 45.24 28.11 -62.95
C THR A 447 46.25 27.45 -63.89
N ASN A 448 46.36 26.11 -63.88
CA ASN A 448 47.23 25.40 -64.82
C ASN A 448 46.78 25.57 -66.27
N GLN A 449 45.47 25.56 -66.54
CA GLN A 449 44.93 25.82 -67.87
C GLN A 449 45.28 27.24 -68.35
N GLU A 450 45.08 28.26 -67.51
CA GLU A 450 45.46 29.65 -67.84
C GLU A 450 46.96 29.80 -68.14
N LEU A 451 47.83 29.19 -67.32
CA LEU A 451 49.27 29.19 -67.54
C LEU A 451 49.67 28.53 -68.86
N GLN A 452 48.98 27.46 -69.24
CA GLN A 452 49.24 26.73 -70.48
C GLN A 452 48.82 27.53 -71.71
N GLU A 453 47.68 28.22 -71.65
CA GLU A 453 47.25 29.15 -72.70
C GLU A 453 48.26 30.30 -72.89
N GLN A 454 48.78 30.86 -71.80
CA GLN A 454 49.81 31.90 -71.85
C GLN A 454 51.12 31.40 -72.48
N LEU A 455 51.53 30.17 -72.15
CA LEU A 455 52.71 29.54 -72.76
C LEU A 455 52.54 29.36 -74.27
N GLU A 456 51.38 28.87 -74.73
CA GLU A 456 51.10 28.71 -76.14
C GLU A 456 51.06 30.03 -76.91
N ALA A 457 50.52 31.09 -76.30
CA ALA A 457 50.51 32.43 -76.89
C ALA A 457 51.94 32.96 -77.08
N ASN A 458 52.78 32.85 -76.05
CA ASN A 458 54.19 33.25 -76.11
C ASN A 458 54.98 32.46 -77.17
N GLN A 459 54.74 31.16 -77.30
CA GLN A 459 55.40 30.33 -78.33
C GLN A 459 55.01 30.74 -79.76
N ARG A 460 53.74 31.07 -79.99
CA ARG A 460 53.27 31.58 -81.29
C ARG A 460 53.91 32.92 -81.66
N GLU A 461 54.05 33.82 -80.69
CA GLU A 461 54.69 35.12 -80.89
C GLU A 461 56.19 34.97 -81.23
N LEU A 462 56.91 34.12 -80.48
CA LEU A 462 58.31 33.80 -80.74
C LEU A 462 58.55 33.17 -82.12
N ALA A 463 57.69 32.22 -82.53
CA ALA A 463 57.78 31.60 -83.85
C ALA A 463 57.59 32.62 -84.99
N SER A 464 56.61 33.52 -84.85
CA SER A 464 56.34 34.58 -85.84
C SER A 464 57.52 35.55 -85.99
N THR A 465 58.17 35.89 -84.86
CA THR A 465 59.30 36.81 -84.82
C THR A 465 60.56 36.18 -85.45
N SER A 466 60.81 34.89 -85.19
CA SER A 466 61.90 34.13 -85.84
C SER A 466 61.72 34.02 -87.35
N LEU A 467 60.50 33.75 -87.85
CA LEU A 467 60.22 33.68 -89.29
C LEU A 467 60.45 35.02 -89.99
N TYR A 468 60.06 36.13 -89.34
CA TYR A 468 60.30 37.48 -89.85
C TYR A 468 61.80 37.81 -89.98
N VAL A 469 62.60 37.43 -88.99
CA VAL A 469 64.06 37.62 -89.02
C VAL A 469 64.73 36.77 -90.12
N GLN A 470 64.26 35.53 -90.31
CA GLN A 470 64.82 34.63 -91.31
C GLN A 470 64.55 35.10 -92.75
N GLN A 471 63.32 35.58 -93.04
CA GLN A 471 62.99 36.18 -94.34
C GLN A 471 63.81 37.44 -94.63
N LYS A 472 63.99 38.31 -93.63
CA LYS A 472 64.82 39.52 -93.76
C LYS A 472 66.28 39.18 -94.08
N ASN A 473 66.84 38.14 -93.46
CA ASN A 473 68.22 37.71 -93.71
C ASN A 473 68.42 37.04 -95.08
N ALA A 474 67.44 36.26 -95.56
CA ALA A 474 67.49 35.65 -96.90
C ALA A 474 67.49 36.71 -98.01
N LEU A 475 66.64 37.73 -97.87
CA LEU A 475 66.51 38.84 -98.82
C LEU A 475 67.81 39.69 -98.88
N LEU A 476 68.47 39.89 -97.72
CA LEU A 476 69.77 40.55 -97.61
C LEU A 476 70.93 39.75 -98.25
N ALA A 477 70.86 38.41 -98.20
CA ALA A 477 71.86 37.55 -98.82
C ALA A 477 71.75 37.57 -100.36
N GLU A 478 70.52 37.55 -100.88
CA GLU A 478 70.23 37.60 -102.32
C GLU A 478 70.66 38.93 -102.96
N LEU A 479 70.39 40.06 -102.29
CA LEU A 479 70.87 41.38 -102.70
C LEU A 479 72.40 41.50 -102.70
N LYS A 480 73.09 40.86 -101.75
CA LYS A 480 74.56 40.82 -101.71
C LYS A 480 75.17 40.03 -102.86
N GLN A 481 74.45 39.05 -103.39
CA GLN A 481 74.94 38.19 -104.47
C GLN A 481 74.80 38.87 -105.84
N GLN A 482 73.67 39.53 -106.11
CA GLN A 482 73.45 40.29 -107.34
C GLN A 482 74.47 41.45 -107.52
N ILE A 483 74.92 42.07 -106.43
CA ILE A 483 75.96 43.12 -106.45
C ILE A 483 77.36 42.58 -106.75
N ARG A 484 77.64 41.30 -106.44
CA ARG A 484 78.93 40.68 -106.80
C ARG A 484 78.98 40.32 -108.28
N GLU A 485 77.87 39.87 -108.84
CA GLU A 485 77.76 39.46 -110.25
C GLU A 485 77.92 40.65 -111.21
N LEU A 486 77.42 41.84 -110.83
CA LEU A 486 77.60 43.09 -111.60
C LEU A 486 79.04 43.62 -111.61
N ASN A 487 79.90 43.22 -110.66
CA ASN A 487 81.29 43.68 -110.55
C ASN A 487 82.27 42.93 -111.49
N ALA A 488 81.85 41.79 -112.06
CA ALA A 488 82.75 40.90 -112.79
C ALA A 488 82.84 41.18 -114.31
N GLN A 489 81.97 42.03 -114.87
CA GLN A 489 81.76 42.09 -116.33
C GLN A 489 82.24 43.37 -117.05
N SER A 490 82.69 44.44 -116.35
CA SER A 490 83.29 45.61 -117.03
C SER A 490 84.10 46.53 -116.10
N PRO A 491 85.39 46.83 -116.40
CA PRO A 491 86.24 47.69 -115.56
C PRO A 491 85.99 49.22 -115.68
N ALA A 492 85.04 49.66 -116.50
CA ALA A 492 84.89 51.09 -116.87
C ALA A 492 83.83 51.87 -116.08
N THR A 493 83.12 51.26 -115.12
CA THR A 493 82.00 51.92 -114.39
C THR A 493 82.23 51.94 -112.87
N GLN A 494 83.46 52.25 -112.46
CA GLN A 494 83.86 52.30 -111.04
C GLN A 494 83.23 53.47 -110.26
N SER A 495 82.72 54.50 -110.96
CA SER A 495 82.19 55.72 -110.35
C SER A 495 80.70 55.65 -109.97
N GLU A 496 79.90 54.78 -110.60
CA GLU A 496 78.43 54.75 -110.39
C GLU A 496 77.96 53.58 -109.50
N LEU A 497 78.77 52.52 -109.34
CA LEU A 497 78.47 51.39 -108.44
C LEU A 497 78.91 51.61 -106.98
N SER A 498 79.79 52.59 -106.72
CA SER A 498 80.16 52.97 -105.35
C SER A 498 78.97 53.61 -104.60
N GLY A 499 78.05 54.26 -105.34
CA GLY A 499 76.82 54.84 -104.80
C GLY A 499 75.83 53.79 -104.30
N ILE A 500 75.63 52.69 -105.03
CA ILE A 500 74.70 51.60 -104.64
C ILE A 500 75.27 50.78 -103.47
N LYS A 501 76.59 50.57 -103.43
CA LYS A 501 77.28 49.93 -102.31
C LYS A 501 77.23 50.78 -101.03
N SER A 502 77.26 52.11 -101.16
CA SER A 502 77.01 53.03 -100.06
C SER A 502 75.53 53.00 -99.64
N ILE A 503 74.58 53.02 -100.57
CA ILE A 503 73.14 53.00 -100.23
C ILE A 503 72.73 51.69 -99.52
N LEU A 504 73.31 50.54 -99.88
CA LEU A 504 73.14 49.28 -99.12
C LEU A 504 73.83 49.27 -97.75
N GLN A 505 74.89 50.08 -97.57
CA GLN A 505 75.53 50.28 -96.27
C GLN A 505 74.84 51.35 -95.41
N THR A 506 74.06 52.24 -96.02
CA THR A 506 73.45 53.41 -95.35
C THR A 506 71.94 53.24 -95.06
N ASN A 507 71.23 52.27 -95.65
CA ASN A 507 69.81 52.00 -95.35
C ASN A 507 69.56 51.06 -94.14
N LEU A 508 70.50 51.05 -93.19
CA LEU A 508 70.32 50.45 -91.87
C LEU A 508 70.39 51.57 -90.84
N TYR A 509 69.35 52.39 -90.80
CA TYR A 509 69.15 53.23 -89.63
C TYR A 509 68.67 52.33 -88.48
N LEU A 510 69.58 52.20 -87.52
CA LEU A 510 69.54 51.37 -86.32
C LEU A 510 68.35 51.63 -85.37
N ASP A 511 67.42 52.55 -85.65
CA ASP A 511 66.45 53.03 -84.66
C ASP A 511 65.13 52.25 -84.65
N GLU A 512 64.67 51.69 -85.77
CA GLU A 512 63.37 50.98 -85.83
C GLU A 512 63.46 49.55 -85.24
N ASP A 513 64.56 48.83 -85.49
CA ASP A 513 64.83 47.52 -84.87
C ASP A 513 65.13 47.65 -83.35
N TRP A 514 65.62 48.81 -82.89
CA TRP A 514 65.81 49.08 -81.46
C TRP A 514 64.50 49.30 -80.72
N GLY A 515 63.53 49.99 -81.32
CA GLY A 515 62.21 50.22 -80.71
C GLY A 515 61.49 48.91 -80.38
N ARG A 516 61.51 47.95 -81.31
CA ARG A 516 60.91 46.61 -81.10
C ARG A 516 61.66 45.78 -80.05
N PHE A 517 63.00 45.77 -80.13
CA PHE A 517 63.81 45.11 -79.10
C PHE A 517 63.55 45.70 -77.71
N LYS A 518 63.51 47.05 -77.60
CA LYS A 518 63.30 47.75 -76.33
C LYS A 518 61.95 47.37 -75.70
N LEU A 519 60.87 47.35 -76.49
CA LEU A 519 59.53 47.01 -76.04
C LEU A 519 59.48 45.58 -75.47
N HIS A 520 60.04 44.60 -76.18
CA HIS A 520 60.07 43.21 -75.73
C HIS A 520 60.98 43.01 -74.52
N PHE A 521 62.12 43.70 -74.49
CA PHE A 521 63.04 43.68 -73.37
C PHE A 521 62.41 44.27 -72.08
N GLU A 522 61.61 45.34 -72.18
CA GLU A 522 60.86 45.92 -71.03
C GLU A 522 59.72 45.00 -70.55
N GLN A 523 59.13 44.16 -71.41
CA GLN A 523 58.14 43.16 -71.00
C GLN A 523 58.76 42.04 -70.16
N VAL A 524 59.98 41.60 -70.50
CA VAL A 524 60.70 40.54 -69.77
C VAL A 524 61.44 41.10 -68.54
N HIS A 525 61.91 42.35 -68.60
CA HIS A 525 62.61 43.03 -67.52
C HIS A 525 61.92 44.37 -67.17
N PRO A 526 60.81 44.34 -66.40
CA PRO A 526 60.07 45.53 -66.05
C PRO A 526 60.95 46.57 -65.34
N ARG A 527 60.81 47.85 -65.73
CA ARG A 527 61.53 49.01 -65.18
C ARG A 527 63.05 49.06 -65.38
N PHE A 528 63.62 48.17 -66.21
CA PHE A 528 65.07 48.14 -66.41
C PHE A 528 65.68 49.46 -66.91
N PHE A 529 65.06 50.12 -67.89
CA PHE A 529 65.59 51.39 -68.43
C PHE A 529 65.44 52.54 -67.44
N GLU A 530 64.38 52.54 -66.62
CA GLU A 530 64.18 53.51 -65.54
C GLU A 530 65.30 53.36 -64.50
N ASP A 531 65.56 52.12 -64.04
CA ASP A 531 66.62 51.82 -63.08
C ASP A 531 68.02 52.14 -63.64
N LEU A 532 68.26 51.84 -64.93
CA LEU A 532 69.53 52.12 -65.59
C LEU A 532 69.78 53.62 -65.72
N GLN A 533 68.75 54.40 -66.02
CA GLN A 533 68.84 55.85 -66.17
C GLN A 533 69.00 56.56 -64.82
N VAL A 534 68.37 56.04 -63.76
CA VAL A 534 68.56 56.52 -62.38
C VAL A 534 69.99 56.23 -61.90
N ARG A 535 70.49 55.01 -62.14
CA ARG A 535 71.79 54.56 -61.61
C ARG A 535 72.99 55.08 -62.41
N TYR A 536 72.82 55.30 -63.71
CA TYR A 536 73.90 55.72 -64.61
C TYR A 536 73.43 56.85 -65.56
N PRO A 537 73.10 58.04 -65.03
CA PRO A 537 72.51 59.14 -65.82
C PRO A 537 73.45 59.70 -66.91
N ALA A 538 74.76 59.48 -66.78
CA ALA A 538 75.77 59.93 -67.73
C ALA A 538 75.92 59.01 -68.98
N LEU A 539 75.17 57.90 -69.05
CA LEU A 539 75.18 57.02 -70.21
C LEU A 539 74.40 57.63 -71.37
N THR A 540 75.03 57.64 -72.54
CA THR A 540 74.33 58.00 -73.78
C THR A 540 73.34 56.91 -74.18
N LYS A 541 72.32 57.25 -74.98
CA LYS A 541 71.34 56.27 -75.50
C LYS A 541 72.01 55.07 -76.19
N HIS A 542 73.12 55.31 -76.90
CA HIS A 542 73.87 54.26 -77.58
C HIS A 542 74.60 53.33 -76.59
N GLU A 543 75.07 53.86 -75.47
CA GLU A 543 75.70 53.11 -74.39
C GLU A 543 74.67 52.31 -73.56
N GLN A 544 73.49 52.88 -73.32
CA GLN A 544 72.36 52.16 -72.70
C GLN A 544 71.95 50.95 -73.55
N ARG A 545 71.86 51.14 -74.87
CA ARG A 545 71.61 50.06 -75.82
C ARG A 545 72.68 48.98 -75.79
N LEU A 546 73.95 49.38 -75.75
CA LEU A 546 75.07 48.44 -75.66
C LEU A 546 75.05 47.65 -74.34
N TYR A 547 74.65 48.29 -73.24
CA TYR A 547 74.48 47.63 -71.94
C TYR A 547 73.36 46.59 -71.98
N CYS A 548 72.22 46.89 -72.63
CA CYS A 548 71.14 45.92 -72.79
C CYS A 548 71.59 44.66 -73.54
N TYR A 549 72.36 44.82 -74.62
CA TYR A 549 72.89 43.68 -75.36
C TYR A 549 73.85 42.83 -74.54
N PHE A 550 74.67 43.43 -73.67
CA PHE A 550 75.49 42.66 -72.74
C PHE A 550 74.68 42.04 -71.60
N HIS A 551 73.58 42.66 -71.16
CA HIS A 551 72.72 42.15 -70.09
C HIS A 551 71.99 40.86 -70.50
N ILE A 552 71.64 40.72 -71.77
CA ILE A 552 71.13 39.45 -72.36
C ILE A 552 72.24 38.51 -72.82
N ASN A 553 73.48 38.72 -72.34
CA ASN A 553 74.64 37.87 -72.61
C ASN A 553 75.06 37.72 -74.09
N LEU A 554 74.78 38.69 -74.97
CA LEU A 554 75.31 38.66 -76.33
C LEU A 554 76.84 38.82 -76.34
N SER A 555 77.51 38.01 -77.16
CA SER A 555 78.96 38.07 -77.33
C SER A 555 79.38 39.31 -78.13
N THR A 556 80.65 39.71 -77.99
CA THR A 556 81.20 40.87 -78.72
C THR A 556 81.11 40.69 -80.24
N LYS A 557 81.19 39.45 -80.75
CA LYS A 557 81.07 39.15 -82.18
C LYS A 557 79.62 39.27 -82.67
N GLU A 558 78.65 38.84 -81.85
CA GLU A 558 77.22 38.96 -82.18
C GLU A 558 76.76 40.42 -82.14
N ILE A 559 77.19 41.19 -81.13
CA ILE A 559 76.90 42.62 -81.06
C ILE A 559 77.52 43.37 -82.25
N ALA A 560 78.72 43.00 -82.67
CA ALA A 560 79.38 43.57 -83.84
C ALA A 560 78.60 43.29 -85.13
N ALA A 561 78.10 42.05 -85.27
CA ALA A 561 77.25 41.66 -86.40
C ALA A 561 75.90 42.40 -86.37
N LEU A 562 75.29 42.55 -85.20
CA LEU A 562 73.97 43.19 -85.01
C LEU A 562 74.02 44.71 -85.21
N LEU A 563 75.14 45.35 -84.83
CA LEU A 563 75.38 46.78 -85.04
C LEU A 563 76.09 47.08 -86.36
N ASN A 564 76.45 46.05 -87.14
CA ASN A 564 77.23 46.14 -88.38
C ASN A 564 78.50 47.01 -88.25
N ILE A 565 79.24 46.85 -87.14
CA ILE A 565 80.51 47.53 -86.86
C ILE A 565 81.63 46.52 -86.61
N ASP A 566 82.88 46.97 -86.72
CA ASP A 566 84.03 46.11 -86.44
C ASP A 566 84.02 45.61 -84.97
N PRO A 567 84.31 44.32 -84.70
CA PRO A 567 84.38 43.78 -83.34
C PRO A 567 85.33 44.55 -82.41
N ALA A 568 86.41 45.14 -82.93
CA ALA A 568 87.30 46.01 -82.16
C ALA A 568 86.62 47.32 -81.74
N SER A 569 85.68 47.84 -82.53
CA SER A 569 84.86 49.00 -82.16
C SER A 569 83.89 48.68 -81.03
N VAL A 570 83.30 47.49 -81.00
CA VAL A 570 82.48 47.03 -79.86
C VAL A 570 83.33 46.85 -78.60
N ARG A 571 84.55 46.31 -78.71
CA ARG A 571 85.48 46.20 -77.56
C ARG A 571 85.83 47.57 -76.97
N ARG A 572 86.16 48.55 -77.82
CA ARG A 572 86.43 49.92 -77.37
C ARG A 572 85.20 50.56 -76.73
N ALA A 573 84.01 50.36 -77.31
CA ALA A 573 82.75 50.84 -76.76
C ALA A 573 82.42 50.19 -75.42
N LYS A 574 82.66 48.88 -75.27
CA LYS A 574 82.56 48.13 -74.01
C LYS A 574 83.46 48.73 -72.94
N THR A 575 84.74 48.95 -73.24
CA THR A 575 85.68 49.55 -72.29
C THR A 575 85.26 50.97 -71.87
N ARG A 576 84.74 51.79 -72.80
CA ARG A 576 84.21 53.14 -72.47
C ARG A 576 82.95 53.08 -71.60
N LEU A 577 82.03 52.15 -71.91
CA LEU A 577 80.80 51.93 -71.14
C LEU A 577 81.13 51.57 -69.69
N TYR A 578 81.96 50.54 -69.47
CA TYR A 578 82.34 50.12 -68.12
C TYR A 578 83.17 51.19 -67.39
N LYS A 579 83.98 51.99 -68.08
CA LYS A 579 84.70 53.13 -67.47
C LYS A 579 83.75 54.23 -67.00
N LYS A 580 82.68 54.52 -67.74
CA LYS A 580 81.63 55.49 -67.34
C LYS A 580 80.76 54.96 -66.20
N MET A 581 80.41 53.68 -66.22
CA MET A 581 79.68 53.04 -65.11
C MET A 581 80.52 52.98 -63.83
N ALA A 582 81.83 52.73 -63.94
CA ALA A 582 82.76 52.79 -62.81
C ALA A 582 82.89 54.22 -62.24
N ALA A 583 82.90 55.24 -63.10
CA ALA A 583 82.95 56.65 -62.66
C ALA A 583 81.65 57.10 -61.97
N ALA A 584 80.49 56.59 -62.37
CA ALA A 584 79.21 56.84 -61.71
C ALA A 584 79.05 56.09 -60.37
N ASN A 585 79.76 54.97 -60.18
CA ASN A 585 79.78 54.20 -58.93
C ASN A 585 80.72 54.79 -57.85
N HIS A 586 81.41 55.92 -58.07
CA HIS A 586 82.22 56.60 -57.03
C HIS A 586 81.39 57.32 -55.94
N GLY A 587 80.10 56.97 -55.80
CA GLY A 587 79.20 57.46 -54.76
C GLY A 587 78.64 56.41 -53.80
N GLN A 588 78.86 55.10 -54.01
CA GLN A 588 78.37 54.06 -53.09
C GLN A 588 79.21 52.77 -53.19
N GLU A 589 79.90 52.43 -52.10
CA GLU A 589 80.61 51.16 -51.86
C GLU A 589 79.66 49.97 -51.66
N PRO A 590 80.14 48.72 -51.84
CA PRO A 590 79.31 47.55 -52.09
C PRO A 590 78.90 46.81 -50.81
N LEU A 591 77.69 46.21 -50.81
CA LEU A 591 77.37 45.12 -49.88
C LEU A 591 77.12 43.82 -50.64
N ALA A 592 78.13 42.95 -50.51
CA ALA A 592 78.08 41.51 -50.29
C ALA A 592 76.92 40.69 -50.88
N THR A 593 77.31 39.87 -51.85
CA THR A 593 76.92 38.48 -52.05
C THR A 593 76.54 37.72 -50.78
N GLU A 594 75.38 37.06 -50.82
CA GLU A 594 75.17 35.77 -50.15
C GLU A 594 74.46 34.82 -51.12
N ALA A 595 75.07 33.66 -51.30
CA ALA A 595 74.70 32.57 -52.19
C ALA A 595 74.09 31.41 -51.33
N PRO A 596 73.75 30.25 -51.90
CA PRO A 596 72.47 29.57 -51.71
C PRO A 596 72.47 28.44 -50.66
N GLU A 597 71.28 28.00 -50.24
CA GLU A 597 71.04 26.75 -49.48
C GLU A 597 70.44 25.64 -50.39
N PRO A 598 70.55 24.35 -50.02
CA PRO A 598 71.06 23.27 -50.86
C PRO A 598 69.97 22.31 -51.44
N PRO A 599 70.34 21.32 -52.28
CA PRO A 599 69.37 20.40 -52.89
C PRO A 599 68.94 19.28 -51.93
N ALA A 600 67.68 18.87 -52.07
CA ALA A 600 67.13 17.62 -51.56
C ALA A 600 67.76 16.42 -52.31
N GLY A 601 67.91 15.30 -51.60
CA GLY A 601 68.63 14.12 -52.04
C GLY A 601 67.98 13.27 -53.13
N GLU A 602 68.86 12.42 -53.68
CA GLU A 602 68.74 11.38 -54.72
C GLU A 602 68.69 11.82 -56.19
#